data_AF-A0A6J4H611-F1
#
_entry.id   AF-A0A6J4H611-F1
#
_cell.length_a   1.000
_cell.length_b   1.000
_cell.length_c   1.000
_cell.angle_alpha   90.00
_cell.angle_beta   90.00
_cell.angle_gamma   90.00
#
_symmetry.space_group_name_H-M   'P 1'
#
loop_
_entity.id
_entity.type
_entity.pdbx_description
1 polymer ?
#
loop_
_entity_poly.entity_id
_entity_poly.type
_entity_poly.pdbx_seq_one_letter_code
_entity_poly.pdbx_strand_id
1 'polypeptide(L)' 'SRRYLLDYYNPMGSEIAEMIAGSAVRSAEAISGAVEAFAQVGVDELILDPTVSDPDQVDALAGVVL' A
#
# COMPACT_ATOMS: atom_id res chain seq x y z
N SER A 1 -3.49 3.81 8.75
CA SER A 1 -3.26 2.54 8.03
C SER A 1 -2.71 1.42 8.91
N ARG A 2 -1.51 1.52 9.54
CA ARG A 2 -0.86 0.36 10.22
C ARG A 2 -1.75 -0.40 11.23
N ARG A 3 -2.41 0.33 12.14
CA ARG A 3 -3.31 -0.29 13.13
C ARG A 3 -4.47 -1.05 12.48
N TYR A 4 -5.03 -0.49 11.40
CA TYR A 4 -6.08 -1.16 10.64
C TYR A 4 -5.59 -2.48 10.04
N LEU A 5 -4.38 -2.49 9.45
CA LEU A 5 -3.79 -3.73 8.93
C LEU A 5 -3.56 -4.78 10.02
N LEU A 6 -3.05 -4.37 11.19
CA LEU A 6 -2.88 -5.29 12.31
C LEU A 6 -4.20 -5.89 12.78
N ASP A 7 -5.26 -5.09 12.87
CA ASP A 7 -6.59 -5.53 13.28
C ASP A 7 -7.23 -6.44 12.22
N TYR A 8 -7.20 -6.02 10.96
CA TYR A 8 -7.76 -6.75 9.83
C TYR A 8 -7.11 -8.12 9.62
N TYR A 9 -5.78 -8.21 9.75
CA TYR A 9 -5.03 -9.45 9.60
C TYR A 9 -4.82 -10.23 10.91
N ASN A 10 -5.31 -9.74 12.05
CA ASN A 10 -5.19 -10.41 13.35
C ASN A 10 -5.66 -11.89 13.34
N PRO A 11 -6.74 -12.29 12.60
CA PRO A 11 -7.15 -13.69 12.52
C PRO A 11 -6.11 -14.65 11.91
N MET A 12 -5.13 -14.12 11.18
CA MET A 12 -4.02 -14.90 10.60
C MET A 12 -2.83 -15.06 11.57
N GLY A 13 -2.94 -14.53 12.79
CA GLY A 13 -1.88 -14.55 13.81
C GLY A 13 -0.97 -13.32 13.77
N SER A 14 -0.36 -13.01 14.92
CA SER A 14 0.42 -11.78 15.12
C SER A 14 1.62 -11.66 14.18
N GLU A 15 2.30 -12.77 13.88
CA GLU A 15 3.46 -12.77 12.99
C GLU A 15 3.07 -12.34 11.56
N ILE A 16 2.01 -12.92 11.00
CA ILE A 16 1.51 -12.59 9.67
C ILE A 16 0.97 -11.16 9.62
N ALA A 17 0.21 -10.76 10.64
CA ALA A 17 -0.32 -9.40 10.74
C ALA A 17 0.80 -8.34 10.77
N GLU A 18 1.86 -8.58 11.56
CA GLU A 18 3.02 -7.71 11.66
C GLU A 18 3.83 -7.68 10.35
N MET A 19 4.01 -8.83 9.69
CA MET A 19 4.68 -8.92 8.40
C MET A 19 3.95 -8.07 7.33
N ILE A 20 2.63 -8.24 7.20
CA ILE A 20 1.82 -7.50 6.22
C ILE A 20 1.75 -6.01 6.57
N ALA A 21 1.52 -5.68 7.85
CA ALA A 21 1.53 -4.30 8.29
C ALA A 21 2.91 -3.65 8.07
N GLY A 22 3.99 -4.42 8.18
CA GLY A 22 5.36 -3.98 7.90
C GLY A 22 5.63 -3.69 6.43
N SER A 23 5.05 -4.47 5.51
CA SER A 23 5.32 -4.38 4.07
C SER A 23 4.61 -3.23 3.35
N ALA A 24 3.61 -2.59 3.99
CA ALA A 24 2.87 -1.50 3.36
C ALA A 24 3.77 -0.26 3.11
N VAL A 25 3.78 0.23 1.86
CA VAL A 25 4.45 1.48 1.46
C VAL A 25 3.70 2.70 2.00
N ARG A 26 4.44 3.77 2.39
CA ARG A 26 3.88 4.91 3.15
C ARG A 26 4.41 6.29 2.78
N SER A 27 5.24 6.39 1.75
CA SER A 27 5.74 7.67 1.25
C SER A 27 5.55 7.74 -0.25
N ALA A 28 5.39 8.97 -0.78
CA ALA A 28 5.29 9.20 -2.23
C ALA A 28 6.48 8.57 -2.97
N GLU A 29 7.71 8.81 -2.49
CA GLU A 29 8.94 8.22 -3.04
C GLU A 29 8.88 6.69 -3.14
N ALA A 30 8.45 6.01 -2.06
CA ALA A 30 8.37 4.55 -2.05
C ALA A 30 7.26 4.02 -2.95
N ILE A 31 6.16 4.77 -3.09
CA ILE A 31 5.06 4.44 -4.00
C ILE A 31 5.52 4.59 -5.46
N SER A 32 6.12 5.72 -5.84
CA SER A 32 6.67 5.93 -7.18
C SER A 32 7.70 4.86 -7.55
N GLY A 33 8.63 4.56 -6.64
CA GLY A 33 9.62 3.50 -6.87
C GLY A 33 8.99 2.12 -7.04
N ALA A 34 7.92 1.81 -6.32
CA ALA A 34 7.19 0.55 -6.50
C ALA A 34 6.48 0.49 -7.87
N VAL A 35 5.81 1.58 -8.28
CA VAL A 35 5.17 1.68 -9.62
C VAL A 35 6.19 1.43 -10.72
N GLU A 36 7.34 2.11 -10.67
CA GLU A 36 8.42 1.94 -11.65
C GLU A 36 8.96 0.50 -11.67
N ALA A 37 9.19 -0.09 -10.49
CA ALA A 37 9.72 -1.45 -10.38
C ALA A 37 8.75 -2.49 -10.98
N PHE A 38 7.43 -2.35 -10.76
CA PHE A 38 6.44 -3.23 -11.37
C PHE A 38 6.33 -3.02 -12.88
N ALA A 39 6.37 -1.77 -13.35
CA ALA A 39 6.36 -1.47 -14.78
C ALA A 39 7.58 -2.08 -15.50
N GLN A 40 8.77 -2.04 -14.88
CA GLN A 40 10.00 -2.60 -15.44
C GLN A 40 9.95 -4.12 -15.65
N VAL A 41 9.15 -4.85 -14.86
CA VAL A 41 8.95 -6.29 -15.03
C VAL A 41 7.76 -6.64 -15.94
N GLY A 42 7.18 -5.64 -16.60
CA GLY A 42 6.12 -5.82 -17.59
C GLY A 42 4.72 -5.95 -16.99
N VAL A 43 4.48 -5.44 -15.78
CA VAL A 43 3.12 -5.34 -15.23
C VAL A 43 2.34 -4.24 -15.92
N ASP A 44 1.19 -4.60 -16.49
CA ASP A 44 0.28 -3.65 -17.15
C ASP A 44 -0.68 -2.95 -16.17
N GLU A 45 -0.96 -3.56 -15.01
CA GLU A 45 -1.90 -3.03 -14.02
C GLU A 45 -1.37 -3.22 -12.58
N LEU A 46 -1.32 -2.12 -11.83
CA LEU A 46 -0.98 -2.11 -10.40
C LEU A 46 -2.10 -1.42 -9.61
N ILE A 47 -2.65 -2.12 -8.62
CA ILE A 47 -3.72 -1.61 -7.76
C ILE A 47 -3.11 -1.02 -6.48
N LEU A 48 -3.40 0.24 -6.22
CA LEU A 48 -3.07 0.92 -4.96
C LEU A 48 -4.32 1.02 -4.10
N ASP A 49 -4.29 0.38 -2.92
CA ASP A 49 -5.43 0.30 -1.99
C ASP A 49 -5.12 1.04 -0.68
N PRO A 50 -5.64 2.27 -0.48
CA PRO A 50 -5.53 2.98 0.79
C PRO A 50 -6.22 2.22 1.93
N THR A 51 -5.43 1.81 2.91
CA THR A 51 -5.91 1.08 4.10
C THR A 51 -6.44 2.02 5.20
N VAL A 52 -7.15 3.06 4.77
CA VAL A 52 -7.83 4.07 5.60
C VAL A 52 -9.13 4.52 4.92
N SER A 53 -10.10 4.97 5.71
CA SER A 53 -11.40 5.39 5.22
C SER A 53 -11.45 6.83 4.70
N ASP A 54 -10.30 7.40 4.34
CA ASP A 54 -10.15 8.81 3.97
C ASP A 54 -10.05 8.92 2.43
N PRO A 55 -11.09 9.44 1.74
CA PRO A 55 -11.09 9.54 0.28
C PRO A 55 -10.00 10.47 -0.25
N ASP A 56 -9.51 11.43 0.54
CA ASP A 56 -8.43 12.34 0.12
C ASP A 56 -7.12 11.57 -0.14
N GLN A 57 -6.98 10.34 0.36
CA GLN A 57 -5.85 9.48 0.01
C GLN A 57 -5.86 9.02 -1.45
N VAL A 58 -7.04 8.93 -2.09
CA VAL A 58 -7.13 8.62 -3.52
C VAL A 58 -6.57 9.78 -4.33
N ASP A 59 -6.92 11.02 -3.96
CA ASP A 59 -6.38 12.22 -4.59
C ASP A 59 -4.87 12.36 -4.35
N ALA A 60 -4.41 12.06 -3.14
CA ALA A 60 -2.99 12.04 -2.82
C ALA A 60 -2.21 11.00 -3.65
N LEU A 61 -2.78 9.81 -3.87
CA LEU A 61 -2.20 8.81 -4.76
C LEU A 61 -2.20 9.26 -6.22
N ALA A 62 -3.29 9.87 -6.68
CA ALA A 62 -3.38 10.44 -8.03
C ALA A 62 -2.25 11.44 -8.29
N GLY A 63 -1.94 12.32 -7.32
CA GLY A 63 -0.82 13.26 -7.43
C GLY A 63 0.58 12.63 -7.43
N VAL A 64 0.71 11.34 -7.14
CA VAL A 64 1.98 10.60 -7.20
C VAL A 64 2.15 9.82 -8.51
N VAL A 65 1.05 9.37 -9.12
CA VAL A 65 1.07 8.43 -10.26
C VAL A 65 0.58 9.01 -11.58
N LEU A 66 -0.05 10.19 -11.57
CA LEU A 66 -0.51 10.92 -12.76
C LEU A 66 0.35 12.15 -13.02
#